data_AF-A0A946WXG7-F1
#
_entry.id   AF-A0A946WXG7-F1
#
_cell.length_a   1.000
_cell.length_b   1.000
_cell.length_c   1.000
_cell.angle_alpha   90.00
_cell.angle_beta   90.00
_cell.angle_gamma   90.00
#
_symmetry.space_group_name_H-M   'P 1'
#
loop_
_entity.id
_entity.type
_entity.pdbx_description
1 polymer ?
#
loop_
_entity_poly.entity_id
_entity_poly.type
_entity_poly.pdbx_seq_one_letter_code
_entity_poly.pdbx_strand_id
1 'polypeptide(L)'
;MKWIIYGVLGYLVYYYIKKNRLSPEQKELLRLANDNQINDEEIRQQFLNKDITLEDAIELQVKQKKEKAEKAEKEREAVAKAEEELITKLSSPNNRIYFCYSLVNTKSPLYLINPATNSILNSSATDLSDLYNEGWKLCDVDKTGKSAQLNGFNSVLQFRK
;
A
#
# COMPACT_ATOMS: atom_id res chain seq x y z
N MET A 1 -7.01 -23.66 21.60
CA MET A 1 -5.61 -23.96 21.97
C MET A 1 -5.02 -25.19 21.27
N LYS A 2 -5.73 -26.32 21.11
CA LYS A 2 -5.15 -27.53 20.48
C LYS A 2 -4.63 -27.33 19.03
N TRP A 3 -5.32 -26.56 18.21
CA TRP A 3 -4.95 -26.31 16.80
C TRP A 3 -3.61 -25.59 16.60
N ILE A 4 -3.24 -24.70 17.53
CA ILE A 4 -1.97 -23.96 17.48
C ILE A 4 -0.80 -24.91 17.76
N ILE A 5 -0.99 -25.86 18.69
CA ILE A 5 0.05 -26.84 19.07
C ILE A 5 0.34 -27.78 17.90
N TYR A 6 -0.70 -28.28 17.20
CA TYR A 6 -0.50 -29.12 16.00
C TYR A 6 0.14 -28.36 14.84
N GLY A 7 -0.17 -27.07 14.65
CA GLY A 7 0.47 -26.23 13.65
C GLY A 7 1.96 -26.02 13.91
N VAL A 8 2.33 -25.75 15.17
CA VAL A 8 3.75 -25.59 15.58
C VAL A 8 4.50 -26.91 15.48
N LEU A 9 3.91 -28.03 15.92
CA LEU A 9 4.55 -29.34 15.83
C LEU A 9 4.76 -29.77 14.36
N GLY A 10 3.77 -29.53 13.50
CA GLY A 10 3.86 -29.81 12.06
C GLY A 10 4.95 -28.98 11.37
N TYR A 11 5.06 -27.69 11.73
CA TYR A 11 6.14 -26.83 11.23
C TYR A 11 7.52 -27.32 11.68
N LEU A 12 7.67 -27.71 12.95
CA LEU A 12 8.93 -28.24 13.49
C LEU A 12 9.33 -29.58 12.82
N VAL A 13 8.38 -30.49 12.61
CA VAL A 13 8.63 -31.76 11.91
C VAL A 13 9.00 -31.53 10.44
N TYR A 14 8.29 -30.65 9.75
CA TYR A 14 8.60 -30.27 8.37
C TYR A 14 10.01 -29.65 8.27
N TYR A 15 10.34 -28.73 9.17
CA TYR A 15 11.65 -28.09 9.22
C TYR A 15 12.75 -29.11 9.54
N TYR A 16 12.51 -30.04 10.47
CA TYR A 16 13.43 -31.11 10.83
C TYR A 16 13.71 -32.07 9.66
N ILE A 17 12.66 -32.48 8.93
CA ILE A 17 12.79 -33.33 7.73
C ILE A 17 13.56 -32.60 6.62
N LYS A 18 13.26 -31.31 6.36
CA LYS A 18 13.97 -30.51 5.37
C LYS A 18 15.45 -30.36 5.73
N LYS A 19 15.77 -30.14 7.01
CA LYS A 19 17.16 -29.98 7.51
C LYS A 19 17.97 -31.28 7.47
N ASN A 20 17.33 -32.45 7.64
CA ASN A 20 17.98 -33.76 7.55
C ASN A 20 18.15 -34.29 6.11
N ARG A 21 17.55 -33.63 5.10
CA ARG A 21 17.76 -33.95 3.68
C ARG A 21 18.98 -33.28 3.05
N LEU A 22 19.55 -32.27 3.70
CA LEU A 22 20.72 -31.54 3.21
C LEU A 22 22.01 -32.30 3.52
N SER A 23 22.89 -32.42 2.53
CA SER A 23 24.24 -32.96 2.74
C SER A 23 25.04 -32.08 3.72
N PRO A 24 26.10 -32.61 4.37
CA PRO A 24 26.97 -31.81 5.24
C PRO A 24 27.51 -30.55 4.53
N GLU A 25 27.87 -30.69 3.26
CA GLU A 25 28.33 -29.60 2.42
C GLU A 25 27.24 -28.56 2.14
N GLN A 26 26.00 -28.99 1.84
CA GLN A 26 24.87 -28.08 1.67
C GLN A 26 24.51 -27.33 2.96
N LYS A 27 24.75 -27.93 4.13
CA LYS A 27 24.56 -27.25 5.42
C LYS A 27 25.57 -26.13 5.61
N GLU A 28 26.81 -26.28 5.14
CA GLU A 28 27.83 -25.22 5.17
C GLU A 28 27.48 -24.10 4.19
N LEU A 29 27.10 -24.44 2.96
CA LEU A 29 26.61 -23.45 1.98
C LEU A 29 25.37 -22.70 2.51
N LEU A 30 24.44 -23.39 3.19
CA LEU A 30 23.30 -22.72 3.83
C LEU A 30 23.73 -21.73 4.92
N ARG A 31 24.77 -22.06 5.70
CA ARG A 31 25.33 -21.13 6.70
C ARG A 31 25.92 -19.90 6.02
N LEU A 32 26.74 -20.09 4.99
CA LEU A 32 27.31 -18.99 4.21
C LEU A 32 26.23 -18.11 3.57
N ALA A 33 25.18 -18.71 3.02
CA ALA A 33 24.05 -17.97 2.48
C ALA A 33 23.33 -17.12 3.54
N ASN A 34 23.13 -17.67 4.74
CA ASN A 34 22.51 -16.93 5.85
C ASN A 34 23.42 -15.82 6.38
N ASP A 35 24.72 -16.09 6.52
CA ASP A 35 25.72 -15.10 6.97
C ASP A 35 25.80 -13.91 6.00
N ASN A 36 25.63 -14.17 4.70
CA ASN A 36 25.59 -13.16 3.63
C ASN A 36 24.16 -12.64 3.33
N GLN A 37 23.17 -12.99 4.14
CA GLN A 37 21.78 -12.50 4.03
C GLN A 37 21.10 -12.78 2.67
N ILE A 38 21.42 -13.92 2.05
CA ILE A 38 20.78 -14.41 0.82
C ILE A 38 19.38 -14.92 1.15
N ASN A 39 18.41 -14.02 1.00
CA ASN A 39 17.03 -14.23 1.44
C ASN A 39 16.11 -14.73 0.33
N ASP A 40 16.54 -14.65 -0.93
CA ASP A 40 15.74 -15.13 -2.05
C ASP A 40 15.83 -16.66 -2.17
N GLU A 41 14.69 -17.35 -2.17
CA GLU A 41 14.66 -18.82 -2.12
C GLU A 41 15.21 -19.44 -3.42
N GLU A 42 14.98 -18.83 -4.58
CA GLU A 42 15.49 -19.35 -5.86
C GLU A 42 17.01 -19.23 -5.94
N ILE A 43 17.55 -18.05 -5.62
CA ILE A 43 19.00 -17.82 -5.56
C ILE A 43 19.65 -18.75 -4.52
N ARG A 44 19.00 -18.93 -3.36
CA ARG A 44 19.52 -19.82 -2.32
C ARG A 44 19.57 -21.27 -2.76
N GLN A 45 18.55 -21.76 -3.50
CA GLN A 45 18.55 -23.12 -4.04
C GLN A 45 19.64 -23.30 -5.11
N GLN A 46 19.81 -22.34 -6.02
CA GLN A 46 20.88 -22.36 -7.03
C GLN A 46 22.27 -22.40 -6.38
N PHE A 47 22.49 -21.62 -5.31
CA PHE A 47 23.74 -21.65 -4.56
C PHE A 47 23.96 -22.98 -3.82
N LEU A 48 22.91 -23.53 -3.19
CA LEU A 48 22.96 -24.83 -2.49
C LEU A 48 23.24 -26.01 -3.45
N ASN A 49 22.79 -25.90 -4.69
CA ASN A 49 23.06 -26.88 -5.75
C ASN A 49 24.42 -26.66 -6.44
N LYS A 50 25.14 -25.58 -6.09
CA LYS A 50 26.40 -25.14 -6.72
C LYS A 50 26.24 -24.76 -8.20
N ASP A 51 25.05 -24.37 -8.62
CA ASP A 51 24.79 -23.88 -9.97
C ASP A 51 25.41 -22.47 -10.16
N ILE A 52 25.62 -21.75 -9.07
CA ILE A 52 26.17 -20.39 -9.01
C ILE A 52 27.17 -20.26 -7.84
N THR A 53 28.11 -19.32 -7.94
CA THR A 53 29.05 -18.99 -6.86
C THR A 53 28.42 -18.08 -5.80
N LEU A 54 29.13 -17.84 -4.69
CA LEU A 54 28.65 -16.93 -3.63
C LEU A 54 28.58 -15.49 -4.15
N GLU A 55 29.58 -15.08 -4.91
CA GLU A 55 29.66 -13.76 -5.55
C GLU A 55 28.47 -13.55 -6.51
N ASP A 56 28.20 -14.53 -7.38
CA ASP A 56 27.06 -14.48 -8.30
C ASP A 56 25.72 -14.38 -7.56
N ALA A 57 25.58 -15.13 -6.45
CA ALA A 57 24.36 -15.14 -5.65
C ALA A 57 24.11 -13.78 -4.97
N ILE A 58 25.15 -13.12 -4.47
CA ILE A 58 25.07 -11.77 -3.90
C ILE A 58 24.71 -10.75 -4.99
N GLU A 59 25.37 -10.80 -6.15
CA GLU A 59 25.11 -9.88 -7.26
C GLU A 59 23.67 -10.01 -7.76
N LEU A 60 23.18 -11.24 -7.98
CA LEU A 60 21.80 -11.50 -8.40
C LEU A 60 20.79 -10.95 -7.40
N GLN A 61 21.03 -11.13 -6.10
CA GLN A 61 20.13 -10.62 -5.07
C GLN A 61 20.10 -9.09 -5.03
N VAL A 62 21.26 -8.44 -5.16
CA VAL A 62 21.36 -6.97 -5.23
C VAL A 62 20.63 -6.45 -6.47
N LYS A 63 20.84 -7.08 -7.62
CA LYS A 63 20.17 -6.72 -8.87
C LYS A 63 18.65 -6.87 -8.77
N GLN A 64 18.15 -8.01 -8.27
CA GLN A 64 16.72 -8.23 -8.07
C GLN A 64 16.11 -7.23 -7.08
N LYS A 65 16.80 -6.90 -5.98
CA LYS A 65 16.33 -5.87 -5.04
C LYS A 65 16.24 -4.51 -5.70
N LYS A 66 17.24 -4.13 -6.50
CA LYS A 66 17.25 -2.86 -7.24
C LYS A 66 16.14 -2.79 -8.28
N GLU A 67 15.96 -3.83 -9.09
CA GLU A 67 14.89 -3.90 -10.08
C GLU A 67 13.49 -3.88 -9.45
N LYS A 68 13.29 -4.60 -8.33
CA LYS A 68 12.02 -4.54 -7.56
C LYS A 68 11.77 -3.14 -7.00
N ALA A 69 12.80 -2.47 -6.49
CA ALA A 69 12.69 -1.11 -5.99
C ALA A 69 12.35 -0.11 -7.11
N GLU A 70 13.06 -0.16 -8.24
CA GLU A 70 12.81 0.71 -9.40
C GLU A 70 11.43 0.47 -9.99
N LYS A 71 10.99 -0.79 -10.09
CA LYS A 71 9.63 -1.10 -10.55
C LYS A 71 8.57 -0.56 -9.59
N ALA A 72 8.77 -0.72 -8.28
CA ALA A 72 7.86 -0.18 -7.28
C ALA A 72 7.82 1.35 -7.28
N GLU A 73 8.95 2.01 -7.53
CA GLU A 73 9.03 3.47 -7.69
C GLU A 73 8.27 3.95 -8.93
N LYS A 74 8.53 3.35 -10.10
CA LYS A 74 7.79 3.65 -11.35
C LYS A 74 6.30 3.41 -11.21
N GLU A 75 5.89 2.34 -10.51
CA GLU A 75 4.48 2.05 -10.26
C GLU A 75 3.85 3.10 -9.34
N ARG A 76 4.56 3.53 -8.28
CA ARG A 76 4.11 4.62 -7.40
C ARG A 76 3.98 5.94 -8.14
N GLU A 77 4.96 6.29 -8.98
CA GLU A 77 4.92 7.50 -9.80
C GLU A 77 3.77 7.46 -10.81
N ALA A 78 3.55 6.31 -11.46
CA ALA A 78 2.45 6.14 -12.39
C ALA A 78 1.08 6.27 -11.69
N VAL A 79 0.94 5.68 -10.50
CA VAL A 79 -0.27 5.80 -9.69
C VAL A 79 -0.49 7.26 -9.24
N ALA A 80 0.56 7.93 -8.75
CA ALA A 80 0.47 9.33 -8.34
C ALA A 80 0.05 10.24 -9.49
N LYS A 81 0.67 10.06 -10.67
CA LYS A 81 0.31 10.82 -11.87
C LYS A 81 -1.13 10.55 -12.33
N ALA A 82 -1.56 9.29 -12.32
CA ALA A 82 -2.94 8.94 -12.65
C ALA A 82 -3.94 9.55 -11.66
N GLU A 83 -3.59 9.63 -10.38
CA GLU A 83 -4.41 10.26 -9.34
C GLU A 83 -4.48 11.79 -9.51
N GLU A 84 -3.36 12.45 -9.85
CA GLU A 84 -3.34 13.88 -10.18
C GLU A 84 -4.18 14.22 -11.41
N GLU A 85 -4.07 13.42 -12.48
CA GLU A 85 -4.88 13.56 -13.69
C GLU A 85 -6.38 13.37 -13.38
N LEU A 86 -6.71 12.40 -12.52
CA LEU A 86 -8.07 12.16 -12.05
C LEU A 86 -8.60 13.35 -11.23
N ILE A 87 -7.83 13.88 -10.29
CA ILE A 87 -8.20 15.05 -9.48
C ILE A 87 -8.43 16.27 -10.37
N THR A 88 -7.55 16.50 -11.33
CA THR A 88 -7.67 17.60 -12.29
C THR A 88 -8.97 17.47 -13.09
N LYS A 89 -9.26 16.26 -13.58
CA LYS A 89 -10.50 15.97 -14.30
C LYS A 89 -11.74 16.18 -13.43
N LEU A 90 -11.74 15.70 -12.19
CA LEU A 90 -12.86 15.87 -11.25
C LEU A 90 -13.02 17.31 -10.75
N SER A 91 -11.96 18.12 -10.79
CA SER A 91 -11.96 19.53 -10.44
C SER A 91 -12.43 20.42 -11.60
N SER A 92 -12.41 19.94 -12.84
CA SER A 92 -12.83 20.73 -14.02
C SER A 92 -14.34 21.08 -14.12
N PRO A 93 -15.31 20.24 -13.71
CA PRO A 93 -16.73 20.53 -13.93
C PRO A 93 -17.22 21.65 -13.02
N ASN A 94 -18.21 22.42 -13.47
CA ASN A 94 -18.89 23.47 -12.68
C ASN A 94 -19.71 22.95 -11.49
N ASN A 95 -19.72 21.64 -11.25
CA ASN A 95 -20.27 21.02 -10.07
C ASN A 95 -19.23 20.08 -9.47
N ARG A 96 -18.89 20.28 -8.19
CA ARG A 96 -17.94 19.44 -7.46
C ARG A 96 -18.60 18.86 -6.21
N ILE A 97 -18.34 17.59 -5.95
CA ILE A 97 -18.85 16.89 -4.79
C ILE A 97 -17.66 16.46 -3.93
N TYR A 98 -17.69 16.88 -2.66
CA TYR A 98 -16.66 16.57 -1.68
C TYR A 98 -17.25 15.77 -0.53
N PHE A 99 -16.41 14.92 0.05
CA PHE A 99 -16.64 14.24 1.30
C PHE A 99 -15.85 14.92 2.43
N CYS A 100 -16.46 15.03 3.59
CA CYS A 100 -15.84 15.51 4.81
C CYS A 100 -16.12 14.53 5.94
N TYR A 101 -15.09 14.09 6.68
CA TYR A 101 -15.27 13.21 7.85
C TYR A 101 -15.93 13.92 9.04
N SER A 102 -15.68 15.23 9.17
CA SER A 102 -16.24 16.03 10.25
C SER A 102 -16.27 17.50 9.86
N LEU A 103 -17.43 17.97 9.41
CA LEU A 103 -17.61 19.36 9.03
C LEU A 103 -17.86 20.23 10.28
N VAL A 104 -16.79 20.73 10.91
CA VAL A 104 -16.86 21.51 12.16
C VAL A 104 -16.72 23.01 11.90
N ASN A 105 -15.88 23.39 10.92
CA ASN A 105 -15.57 24.78 10.58
C ASN A 105 -15.14 24.89 9.11
N THR A 106 -14.85 26.12 8.65
CA THR A 106 -14.46 26.36 7.25
C THR A 106 -13.09 25.79 6.86
N LYS A 107 -12.27 25.42 7.85
CA LYS A 107 -10.97 24.78 7.68
C LYS A 107 -11.02 23.26 7.85
N SER A 108 -12.22 22.68 7.91
CA SER A 108 -12.38 21.23 7.95
C SER A 108 -11.98 20.63 6.61
N PRO A 109 -11.18 19.54 6.60
CA PRO A 109 -10.68 18.98 5.36
C PRO A 109 -11.80 18.35 4.53
N LEU A 110 -11.79 18.68 3.25
CA LEU A 110 -12.70 18.21 2.22
C LEU A 110 -11.90 17.40 1.19
N TYR A 111 -12.48 16.30 0.72
CA TYR A 111 -11.84 15.38 -0.22
C TYR A 111 -12.77 15.09 -1.38
N LEU A 112 -12.29 15.10 -2.61
CA LEU A 112 -13.09 14.72 -3.78
C LEU A 112 -13.53 13.26 -3.67
N ILE A 113 -14.75 13.02 -4.16
CA ILE A 113 -15.28 11.67 -4.34
C ILE A 113 -15.02 11.25 -5.78
N ASN A 114 -14.44 10.07 -5.98
CA ASN A 114 -14.40 9.45 -7.30
C ASN A 114 -15.77 8.83 -7.61
N PRO A 115 -16.55 9.36 -8.57
CA PRO A 115 -17.90 8.87 -8.86
C PRO A 115 -17.91 7.46 -9.48
N ALA A 116 -16.81 7.02 -10.09
CA ALA A 116 -16.73 5.70 -10.72
C ALA A 116 -16.59 4.58 -9.70
N THR A 117 -15.88 4.83 -8.60
CA THR A 117 -15.53 3.83 -7.58
C THR A 117 -16.17 4.10 -6.22
N ASN A 118 -16.81 5.25 -6.04
CA ASN A 118 -17.30 5.77 -4.76
C ASN A 118 -16.20 5.85 -3.67
N SER A 119 -14.94 6.01 -4.08
CA SER A 119 -13.80 6.14 -3.17
C SER A 119 -13.48 7.59 -2.87
N ILE A 120 -12.99 7.86 -1.66
CA ILE A 120 -12.52 9.19 -1.24
C ILE A 120 -11.07 9.37 -1.68
N LEU A 121 -10.77 10.46 -2.37
CA LEU A 121 -9.42 10.80 -2.82
C LEU A 121 -8.71 11.66 -1.76
N ASN A 122 -8.00 11.03 -0.83
CA ASN A 122 -7.38 11.73 0.31
C ASN A 122 -6.29 12.74 -0.11
N SER A 123 -5.67 12.54 -1.26
CA SER A 123 -4.68 13.44 -1.88
C SER A 123 -5.29 14.77 -2.35
N SER A 124 -6.61 14.84 -2.56
CA SER A 124 -7.33 16.03 -3.04
C SER A 124 -7.78 16.99 -1.93
N ALA A 125 -7.08 16.96 -0.79
CA ALA A 125 -7.46 17.72 0.40
C ALA A 125 -7.59 19.23 0.10
N THR A 126 -8.74 19.80 0.45
CA THR A 126 -9.02 21.25 0.41
C THR A 126 -9.90 21.64 1.59
N ASP A 127 -10.35 22.89 1.65
CA ASP A 127 -11.27 23.37 2.68
C ASP A 127 -12.31 24.36 2.13
N LEU A 128 -13.32 24.68 2.94
CA LEU A 128 -14.40 25.59 2.51
C LEU A 128 -13.87 26.99 2.20
N SER A 129 -12.90 27.48 2.97
CA SER A 129 -12.35 28.82 2.77
C SER A 129 -11.66 28.93 1.41
N ASP A 130 -10.89 27.91 1.01
CA ASP A 130 -10.20 27.87 -0.28
C ASP A 130 -11.20 27.79 -1.43
N LEU A 131 -12.22 26.93 -1.32
CA LEU A 131 -13.29 26.84 -2.31
C LEU A 131 -14.06 28.17 -2.46
N TYR A 132 -14.36 28.85 -1.37
CA TYR A 132 -15.03 30.16 -1.44
C TYR A 132 -14.14 31.23 -2.08
N ASN A 133 -12.84 31.24 -1.79
CA ASN A 133 -11.88 32.15 -2.43
C ASN A 133 -11.73 31.89 -3.94
N GLU A 134 -11.85 30.62 -4.35
CA GLU A 134 -11.91 30.23 -5.76
C GLU A 134 -13.24 30.58 -6.46
N GLY A 135 -14.22 31.10 -5.72
CA GLY A 135 -15.53 31.51 -6.24
C GLY A 135 -16.58 30.41 -6.25
N TRP A 136 -16.34 29.27 -5.62
CA TRP A 136 -17.35 28.21 -5.48
C TRP A 136 -18.42 28.59 -4.47
N LYS A 137 -19.64 28.13 -4.72
CA LYS A 137 -20.79 28.33 -3.82
C LYS A 137 -21.27 26.97 -3.33
N LEU A 138 -21.32 26.83 -2.01
CA LEU A 138 -21.93 25.66 -1.37
C LEU A 138 -23.42 25.66 -1.67
N CYS A 139 -23.89 24.60 -2.32
CA CYS A 139 -25.27 24.46 -2.76
C CYS A 139 -26.06 23.52 -1.86
N ASP A 140 -25.42 22.44 -1.40
CA ASP A 140 -26.08 21.41 -0.60
C ASP A 140 -25.08 20.74 0.35
N VAL A 141 -25.60 20.25 1.48
CA VAL A 141 -24.84 19.50 2.49
C VAL A 141 -25.69 18.34 3.00
N ASP A 142 -25.30 17.14 2.61
CA ASP A 142 -25.92 15.90 3.05
C ASP A 142 -25.12 15.30 4.20
N LYS A 143 -25.75 15.18 5.37
CA LYS A 143 -25.14 14.48 6.50
C LYS A 143 -25.24 12.97 6.28
N THR A 144 -24.09 12.30 6.18
CA THR A 144 -24.02 10.86 5.96
C THR A 144 -23.83 10.10 7.28
N GLY A 145 -24.90 10.02 8.08
CA GLY A 145 -24.89 9.23 9.31
C GLY A 145 -26.22 9.20 10.08
N LYS A 146 -26.58 8.02 10.62
CA LYS A 146 -27.63 7.87 11.64
C LYS A 146 -27.00 7.97 13.03
N SER A 147 -27.61 8.79 13.89
CA SER A 147 -27.37 8.96 15.34
C SER A 147 -26.48 10.15 15.76
N ALA A 148 -26.94 10.81 16.82
CA ALA A 148 -26.43 12.05 17.40
C ALA A 148 -25.35 11.82 18.48
N GLN A 149 -24.82 10.60 18.61
CA GLN A 149 -23.94 10.23 19.70
C GLN A 149 -22.69 9.53 19.15
N LEU A 150 -21.63 10.34 19.00
CA LEU A 150 -20.23 9.96 18.98
C LEU A 150 -19.74 9.20 17.72
N ASN A 151 -18.86 9.89 16.96
CA ASN A 151 -17.80 9.36 16.07
C ASN A 151 -17.95 9.48 14.55
N GLY A 152 -18.65 10.49 14.05
CA GLY A 152 -18.42 10.98 12.68
C GLY A 152 -19.53 11.89 12.18
N PHE A 153 -19.29 13.20 12.12
CA PHE A 153 -20.17 14.12 11.40
C PHE A 153 -19.77 14.11 9.92
N ASN A 154 -19.89 12.93 9.31
CA ASN A 154 -19.58 12.79 7.90
C ASN A 154 -20.60 13.60 7.10
N SER A 155 -20.10 14.35 6.14
CA SER A 155 -20.91 15.20 5.28
C SER A 155 -20.45 15.04 3.84
N VAL A 156 -21.42 15.03 2.93
CA VAL A 156 -21.19 15.20 1.50
C VAL A 156 -21.62 16.61 1.15
N LEU A 157 -20.74 17.36 0.51
CA LEU A 157 -20.94 18.76 0.18
C LEU A 157 -20.94 18.90 -1.34
N GLN A 158 -21.95 19.61 -1.86
CA GLN A 158 -22.07 19.90 -3.29
C GLN A 158 -21.81 21.38 -3.54
N PHE A 159 -20.94 21.69 -4.48
CA PHE A 159 -20.57 23.06 -4.84
C PHE A 159 -20.85 23.32 -6.30
N ARG A 160 -21.25 24.55 -6.61
CA ARG A 160 -21.36 25.05 -7.99
C ARG A 160 -20.58 26.34 -8.15
N LYS A 161 -20.04 26.55 -9.35
CA LYS A 161 -19.33 27.77 -9.73
C LYS A 161 -20.21 28.65 -10.59
#